data_AF-A0A3E0GZ19-F1
#
_entry.id   AF-A0A3E0GZ19-F1
#
_cell.length_a   1.000
_cell.length_b   1.000
_cell.length_c   1.000
_cell.angle_alpha   90.00
_cell.angle_beta   90.00
_cell.angle_gamma   90.00
#
_symmetry.space_group_name_H-M   'P 1'
#
loop_
_entity.id
_entity.type
_entity.pdbx_description
1 polymer ?
#
loop_
_entity_poly.entity_id
_entity_poly.type
_entity_poly.pdbx_seq_one_letter_code
_entity_poly.pdbx_strand_id
1 'polypeptide(L)' 'MGWTIIVVGRASFVNEVDDLVVMAGIWLQPWAPGRRDHFVRIRPERVTGRRLHPDHDPGPGV' A
#
# COMPACT_ATOMS: atom_id res chain seq x y z
N MET A 1 -16.92 8.07 5.44
CA MET A 1 -16.78 6.60 5.40
C MET A 1 -15.39 6.29 4.86
N GLY A 2 -14.59 5.51 5.58
CA GLY A 2 -13.22 5.17 5.18
C GLY A 2 -12.93 3.68 5.34
N TRP A 3 -11.71 3.27 5.06
CA TRP A 3 -11.25 1.90 5.27
C TRP A 3 -9.76 1.89 5.64
N THR A 4 -9.38 0.86 6.38
CA THR A 4 -7.98 0.55 6.70
C THR A 4 -7.72 -0.88 6.25
N ILE A 5 -6.63 -1.10 5.54
CA ILE A 5 -6.18 -2.42 5.11
C ILE A 5 -4.77 -2.66 5.65
N ILE A 6 -4.57 -3.83 6.22
CA ILE A 6 -3.27 -4.32 6.69
C ILE A 6 -2.92 -5.54 5.84
N VAL A 7 -1.74 -5.51 5.23
CA VAL A 7 -1.19 -6.62 4.46
C VAL A 7 0.06 -7.14 5.15
N VAL A 8 0.11 -8.45 5.38
CA VAL A 8 1.28 -9.16 5.90
C VAL A 8 1.71 -10.18 4.86
N GLY A 9 3.01 -10.24 4.58
CA GLY A 9 3.58 -11.17 3.63
C GLY A 9 5.07 -10.99 3.47
N ARG A 10 5.66 -11.71 2.51
CA ARG A 10 7.12 -11.67 2.27
C ARG A 10 7.48 -10.50 1.36
N ALA A 11 8.42 -9.68 1.83
CA ALA A 11 9.04 -8.64 1.03
C ALA A 11 10.34 -9.17 0.41
N SER A 12 10.55 -8.88 -0.87
CA SER A 12 11.79 -9.23 -1.58
C SER A 12 12.16 -8.12 -2.57
N PHE A 13 13.45 -7.87 -2.73
CA PHE A 13 13.94 -7.02 -3.81
C PHE A 13 13.62 -7.65 -5.17
N VAL A 14 13.27 -6.82 -6.14
CA VAL A 14 13.11 -7.21 -7.53
C VAL A 14 14.45 -7.03 -8.22
N ASN A 15 15.14 -8.14 -8.48
CA ASN A 15 16.49 -8.15 -9.08
C ASN A 15 16.50 -8.68 -10.53
N GLU A 16 15.37 -9.21 -11.02
CA GLU A 16 15.23 -9.78 -12.36
C GLU A 16 14.92 -8.67 -13.37
N VAL A 17 15.70 -8.64 -14.46
CA VAL A 17 15.62 -7.59 -15.50
C VAL A 17 14.26 -7.59 -16.20
N ASP A 18 13.64 -8.75 -16.39
CA ASP A 18 12.31 -8.87 -17.02
C ASP A 18 11.18 -8.33 -16.12
N ASP A 19 11.30 -8.46 -14.79
CA ASP A 19 10.35 -7.89 -13.82
C ASP A 19 10.46 -6.34 -13.80
N LEU A 20 11.66 -5.77 -14.03
CA LEU A 20 11.87 -4.32 -14.06
C LEU A 20 11.22 -3.66 -15.28
N VAL A 21 11.19 -4.32 -16.44
CA VAL A 21 10.54 -3.80 -17.66
C VAL A 21 9.02 -3.73 -17.49
N VAL A 22 8.42 -4.74 -16.86
CA VAL A 22 6.98 -4.73 -16.53
C VAL A 22 6.67 -3.63 -15.50
N MET A 23 7.54 -3.45 -14.50
CA MET A 23 7.35 -2.41 -13.47
C MET A 23 7.57 -0.99 -13.97
N ALA A 24 8.45 -0.78 -14.97
CA ALA A 24 8.62 0.53 -15.61
C ALA A 24 7.37 1.00 -16.39
N GLY A 25 6.50 0.06 -16.80
CA GLY A 25 5.20 0.39 -17.39
C GLY A 25 4.13 0.80 -16.37
N ILE A 26 4.37 0.53 -15.08
CA ILE A 26 3.52 0.96 -13.99
C ILE A 26 4.07 2.31 -13.53
N TRP A 27 3.27 3.38 -13.64
CA TRP A 27 3.67 4.74 -13.25
C TRP A 27 3.82 4.87 -11.72
N LEU A 28 4.79 4.16 -11.14
CA LEU A 28 5.16 4.19 -9.73
C LEU A 28 6.06 5.40 -9.49
N GLN A 29 5.47 6.52 -9.10
CA GLN A 29 6.23 7.70 -8.69
C GLN A 29 6.50 7.67 -7.19
N PRO A 30 7.77 7.63 -6.73
CA PRO A 30 8.09 7.78 -5.32
C PRO A 30 7.64 9.15 -4.82
N TRP A 31 6.84 9.18 -3.77
CA TRP A 31 6.37 10.42 -3.15
C TRP A 31 7.47 11.16 -2.36
N ALA A 32 8.52 10.44 -1.97
CA ALA A 32 9.65 10.99 -1.24
C ALA A 32 10.78 11.40 -2.21
N PRO A 33 11.48 12.52 -1.95
CA PRO A 33 12.54 13.01 -2.83
C PRO A 33 13.77 12.07 -2.87
N GLY A 34 14.50 12.11 -3.98
CA GLY A 34 15.73 11.34 -4.22
C GLY A 34 15.58 10.21 -5.24
N ARG A 35 16.70 9.77 -5.83
CA ARG A 35 16.71 8.67 -6.80
C ARG A 35 16.51 7.34 -6.06
N ARG A 36 15.46 6.60 -6.44
CA ARG A 36 15.11 5.30 -5.86
C ARG A 36 14.86 4.32 -7.00
N ASP A 37 15.93 3.66 -7.42
CA ASP A 37 15.91 2.72 -8.54
C ASP A 37 15.62 1.28 -8.06
N HIS A 38 15.25 1.10 -6.79
CA HIS A 38 14.98 -0.20 -6.19
C HIS A 38 13.49 -0.43 -6.00
N PHE A 39 13.03 -1.57 -6.49
CA PHE A 39 11.68 -2.04 -6.29
C PHE A 39 11.64 -3.17 -5.25
N VAL A 40 10.63 -3.10 -4.39
CA VAL A 40 10.34 -4.15 -3.40
C VAL A 40 8.98 -4.74 -3.74
N ARG A 41 8.94 -6.06 -3.96
CA ARG A 41 7.70 -6.81 -4.15
C ARG A 41 7.29 -7.41 -2.82
N ILE A 42 6.04 -7.16 -2.42
CA ILE A 42 5.41 -7.82 -1.28
C ILE A 42 4.48 -8.90 -1.84
N ARG A 43 4.71 -10.16 -1.50
CA ARG A 43 3.79 -11.28 -1.78
C ARG A 43 2.85 -11.43 -0.58
N PRO A 44 1.56 -11.04 -0.68
CA PRO A 44 0.63 -11.10 0.44
C PRO A 44 0.41 -12.55 0.90
N GLU A 45 0.47 -12.78 2.20
CA GLU A 45 0.08 -14.05 2.82
C GLU A 45 -1.21 -13.89 3.64
N ARG A 46 -1.43 -12.69 4.19
CA ARG A 46 -2.64 -12.33 4.91
C ARG A 46 -3.03 -10.88 4.63
N VAL A 47 -4.33 -10.66 4.42
CA VAL A 47 -4.92 -9.34 4.21
C VAL A 47 -6.09 -9.18 5.18
N THR A 48 -6.07 -8.11 5.96
CA THR A 48 -7.15 -7.77 6.89
C THR A 48 -7.67 -6.38 6.56
N GLY A 49 -8.99 -6.24 6.45
CA GLY A 49 -9.66 -4.96 6.20
C GLY A 49 -10.58 -4.58 7.35
N ARG A 50 -10.58 -3.31 7.75
CA ARG A 50 -11.54 -2.72 8.67
C ARG A 50 -12.22 -1.54 8.00
N ARG A 51 -13.55 -1.52 8.01
CA ARG A 51 -14.33 -0.37 7.56
C ARG A 51 -14.37 0.67 8.68
N LEU A 52 -14.09 1.92 8.34
CA LEU A 52 -14.21 3.06 9.23
C LEU A 52 -15.57 3.70 8.98
N HIS A 53 -16.46 3.52 9.95
CA HIS A 53 -17.66 4.33 10.04
C HIS A 53 -17.27 5.61 10.78
N PRO A 54 -17.65 6.80 10.28
CA PRO A 54 -17.59 7.98 11.12
C PRO A 54 -18.51 7.67 12.31
N ASP A 55 -17.97 7.70 13.51
CA ASP A 55 -18.80 7.72 14.71
C ASP A 55 -19.69 8.95 14.57
N HIS A 56 -20.98 8.72 14.42
CA HIS A 56 -21.96 9.77 14.67
C HIS A 56 -22.00 9.91 16.18
N ASP A 57 -21.28 10.89 16.71
CA ASP A 57 -21.51 11.41 18.05
C ASP A 57 -22.69 12.38 17.93
N PRO A 58 -23.92 12.02 18.38
CA PRO A 58 -24.93 13.04 18.59
C PRO A 58 -24.43 13.83 19.80
N GLY A 59 -23.79 14.98 19.53
CA GLY A 59 -23.33 15.89 20.57
C GLY A 59 -24.43 16.11 21.63
N PRO A 60 -24.04 16.40 22.88
CA PRO A 60 -24.95 16.33 24.02
C PRO A 60 -26.21 17.14 23.73
N GLY A 61 -27.35 16.44 23.75
CA GLY A 61 -28.65 17.02 23.48
C GLY A 61 -28.87 18.25 24.36
N VAL A 62 -29.40 19.30 23.71
CA VAL A 62 -30.00 20.49 24.31
C VAL A 62 -30.95 20.17 25.46
#